data_AF-A0A1B6VZP3-F1
#
_entry.id   AF-A0A1B6VZP3-F1
#
_cell.length_a   1.000
_cell.length_b   1.000
_cell.length_c   1.000
_cell.angle_alpha   90.00
_cell.angle_beta   90.00
_cell.angle_gamma   90.00
#
_symmetry.space_group_name_H-M   'P 1'
#
loop_
_entity.id
_entity.type
_entity.pdbx_description
1 polymer ?
#
loop_
_entity_poly.entity_id
_entity_poly.type
_entity_poly.pdbx_seq_one_letter_code
_entity_poly.pdbx_strand_id
1 'polypeptide(L)'
;MNIPFAAAALLLAVAFFAHLFVGTRETLSQKPDEENTTQQGMRNWMQAVCAFQLVSIDLLLLAAAACLLAFTRVFDSMEAAAARFFAVYLGLWCTVWLIQLKMAGARGKTYFLLGQWILFLLCALLMLWGAY
;
A
#
# COMPACT_ATOMS: atom_id res chain seq x y z
N MET A 1 -14.34 -9.71 -17.92
CA MET A 1 -13.28 -9.79 -16.89
C MET A 1 -12.11 -8.99 -17.40
N ASN A 2 -11.82 -7.88 -16.74
CA ASN A 2 -10.78 -6.96 -17.16
C ASN A 2 -9.43 -7.49 -16.62
N ILE A 3 -8.60 -8.06 -17.49
CA ILE A 3 -7.33 -8.73 -17.12
C ILE A 3 -6.41 -7.78 -16.32
N PRO A 4 -6.22 -6.51 -16.72
CA PRO A 4 -5.48 -5.53 -15.93
C PRO A 4 -5.98 -5.36 -14.48
N PHE A 5 -7.29 -5.29 -14.27
CA PHE A 5 -7.85 -5.12 -12.91
C PHE A 5 -7.69 -6.37 -12.05
N ALA A 6 -7.85 -7.56 -12.65
CA ALA A 6 -7.62 -8.82 -11.95
C ALA A 6 -6.14 -8.95 -11.53
N ALA A 7 -5.21 -8.55 -12.39
CA ALA A 7 -3.77 -8.53 -12.07
C ALA A 7 -3.47 -7.55 -10.92
N ALA A 8 -4.02 -6.33 -10.97
CA ALA A 8 -3.85 -5.35 -9.89
C ALA A 8 -4.44 -5.84 -8.56
N ALA A 9 -5.62 -6.47 -8.60
CA ALA A 9 -6.25 -7.06 -7.42
C ALA A 9 -5.38 -8.16 -6.80
N LEU A 10 -4.81 -9.05 -7.61
CA LEU A 10 -3.92 -10.10 -7.15
C LEU A 10 -2.65 -9.52 -6.50
N LEU A 11 -2.02 -8.54 -7.14
CA LEU A 11 -0.82 -7.88 -6.62
C LEU A 11 -1.09 -7.18 -5.28
N LEU A 12 -2.19 -6.44 -5.18
CA LEU A 12 -2.61 -5.76 -3.94
C LEU A 12 -2.96 -6.76 -2.84
N ALA A 13 -3.62 -7.88 -3.16
CA ALA A 13 -3.94 -8.92 -2.20
C ALA A 13 -2.68 -9.61 -1.65
N VAL A 14 -1.72 -9.96 -2.52
CA VAL A 14 -0.43 -10.52 -2.10
C VAL A 14 0.32 -9.53 -1.22
N ALA A 15 0.35 -8.25 -1.59
CA ALA A 15 0.96 -7.21 -0.79
C ALA A 15 0.28 -7.03 0.57
N PHE A 16 -1.05 -7.07 0.61
CA PHE A 16 -1.82 -7.03 1.85
C PHE A 16 -1.45 -8.18 2.78
N PHE A 17 -1.38 -9.42 2.29
CA PHE A 17 -1.00 -10.56 3.13
C PHE A 17 0.46 -10.49 3.60
N ALA A 18 1.38 -10.08 2.73
CA ALA A 18 2.78 -9.86 3.12
C ALA A 18 2.88 -8.76 4.21
N HIS A 19 2.12 -7.67 4.07
CA HIS A 19 2.06 -6.59 5.03
C HIS A 19 1.46 -7.05 6.36
N LEU A 20 0.33 -7.75 6.32
CA LEU A 20 -0.41 -8.22 7.49
C LEU A 20 0.38 -9.24 8.31
N PHE A 21 1.05 -10.20 7.67
CA PHE A 21 1.76 -11.27 8.39
C PHE A 21 3.21 -10.91 8.68
N VAL A 22 3.98 -10.57 7.64
CA VAL A 22 5.43 -10.32 7.78
C VAL A 22 5.64 -8.96 8.44
N GLY A 23 5.04 -7.91 7.91
CA GLY A 23 5.32 -6.57 8.40
C GLY A 23 4.71 -6.28 9.78
N THR A 24 3.56 -6.88 10.14
CA THR A 24 3.06 -6.78 11.52
C THR A 24 4.02 -7.45 12.49
N ARG A 25 4.55 -8.63 12.16
CA ARG A 25 5.51 -9.34 13.01
C ARG A 25 6.79 -8.53 13.21
N GLU A 26 7.34 -7.99 12.12
CA GLU A 26 8.53 -7.13 12.17
C GLU A 26 8.27 -5.85 12.99
N THR A 27 7.13 -5.19 12.81
CA THR A 27 6.77 -3.96 13.54
C THR A 27 6.57 -4.22 15.04
N LEU A 28 5.93 -5.33 15.41
CA LEU A 28 5.76 -5.73 16.80
C LEU A 28 7.08 -6.15 17.45
N SER A 29 8.01 -6.78 16.70
CA SER A 29 9.34 -7.13 17.22
C SER A 29 10.21 -5.91 17.55
N GLN A 30 9.89 -4.73 16.99
CA GLN A 30 10.54 -3.46 17.31
C GLN A 30 10.01 -2.82 18.60
N LYS A 31 9.22 -3.56 19.40
CA LYS A 31 8.74 -3.08 20.69
C LYS A 31 9.94 -2.65 21.55
N PRO A 32 9.99 -1.39 22.03
CA PRO A 32 11.07 -0.92 22.87
C PRO A 32 11.09 -1.65 24.22
N ASP A 33 12.28 -1.96 24.76
CA ASP A 33 12.44 -2.58 26.08
C ASP A 33 11.89 -1.67 27.19
N GLU A 34 10.98 -2.19 28.00
CA GLU A 34 10.26 -1.45 29.04
C GLU A 34 11.19 -0.87 30.12
N GLU A 35 12.35 -1.49 30.34
CA GLU A 35 13.33 -1.10 31.37
C GLU A 35 14.18 0.12 30.97
N ASN A 36 14.33 0.40 29.66
CA ASN A 36 15.17 1.49 29.13
C ASN A 36 14.40 2.53 28.29
N THR A 37 13.08 2.36 28.16
CA THR A 37 12.26 3.16 27.24
C THR A 37 11.61 4.34 27.93
N THR A 38 11.80 5.53 27.35
CA THR A 38 11.03 6.72 27.73
C THR A 38 9.56 6.57 27.33
N GLN A 39 8.62 7.20 28.05
CA GLN A 39 7.21 7.25 27.62
C GLN A 39 7.05 7.74 26.17
N GLN A 40 7.96 8.60 25.69
CA GLN A 40 7.98 9.05 24.31
C GLN A 40 8.34 7.93 23.32
N GLY A 41 9.31 7.07 23.65
CA GLY A 41 9.68 5.92 22.83
C GLY A 41 8.52 4.93 22.66
N MET A 42 7.82 4.63 23.76
CA MET A 42 6.63 3.77 23.73
C MET A 42 5.51 4.39 22.88
N ARG A 43 5.27 5.70 23.00
CA ARG A 43 4.28 6.43 22.17
C ARG A 43 4.62 6.39 20.69
N ASN A 44 5.87 6.63 20.32
CA ASN A 44 6.32 6.59 18.92
C ASN A 44 6.15 5.19 18.33
N TRP A 45 6.46 4.13 19.09
CA TRP A 45 6.24 2.75 18.66
C TRP A 45 4.74 2.44 18.46
N MET A 46 3.88 2.82 19.41
CA MET A 46 2.43 2.65 19.25
C MET A 46 1.90 3.40 18.03
N GLN A 47 2.39 4.62 17.76
CA GLN A 47 2.04 5.36 16.55
C GLN A 47 2.49 4.64 15.27
N ALA A 48 3.69 4.05 15.27
CA ALA A 48 4.18 3.26 14.13
C ALA A 48 3.30 2.02 13.89
N VAL A 49 2.90 1.29 14.94
CA VAL A 49 1.97 0.16 14.83
C VAL A 49 0.62 0.60 14.29
N CYS A 50 0.06 1.72 14.77
CA CYS A 50 -1.20 2.25 14.26
C CYS A 50 -1.12 2.69 12.79
N ALA A 51 -0.03 3.36 12.39
CA ALA A 51 0.20 3.73 11.00
C ALA A 51 0.34 2.49 10.10
N PHE A 52 1.01 1.45 10.60
CA PHE A 52 1.15 0.17 9.92
C PHE A 52 -0.21 -0.53 9.71
N GLN A 53 -1.10 -0.46 10.71
CA GLN A 53 -2.46 -0.97 10.59
C GLN A 53 -3.29 -0.16 9.59
N LEU A 54 -3.15 1.17 9.58
CA LEU A 54 -3.83 2.04 8.61
C LEU A 54 -3.46 1.64 7.17
N VAL A 55 -2.17 1.44 6.88
CA VAL A 55 -1.70 0.97 5.56
C VAL A 55 -2.25 -0.43 5.23
N SER A 56 -2.37 -1.31 6.22
CA SER A 56 -2.95 -2.65 6.00
C SER A 56 -4.42 -2.57 5.58
N ILE A 57 -5.22 -1.71 6.21
CA ILE A 57 -6.61 -1.46 5.82
C ILE A 57 -6.70 -0.80 4.45
N ASP A 58 -5.82 0.15 4.15
CA ASP A 58 -5.76 0.80 2.84
C ASP A 58 -5.50 -0.22 1.71
N LEU A 59 -4.52 -1.11 1.89
CA LEU A 59 -4.22 -2.19 0.95
C LEU A 59 -5.40 -3.16 0.78
N LEU A 60 -6.11 -3.49 1.86
CA LEU A 60 -7.30 -4.32 1.80
C LEU A 60 -8.42 -3.67 0.99
N LEU A 61 -8.67 -2.38 1.22
CA LEU A 61 -9.69 -1.62 0.49
C LEU A 61 -9.33 -1.47 -0.99
N LEU A 62 -8.07 -1.21 -1.31
CA LEU A 62 -7.59 -1.17 -2.69
C LEU A 62 -7.72 -2.53 -3.38
N ALA A 63 -7.37 -3.63 -2.71
CA ALA A 63 -7.54 -4.98 -3.24
C ALA A 63 -9.03 -5.31 -3.46
N ALA A 64 -9.90 -4.96 -2.52
CA ALA A 64 -11.34 -5.15 -2.63
C ALA A 64 -11.93 -4.33 -3.79
N ALA A 65 -11.55 -3.06 -3.93
CA ALA A 65 -11.98 -2.20 -5.02
C ALA A 65 -11.51 -2.74 -6.38
N ALA A 66 -10.26 -3.20 -6.48
CA ALA A 66 -9.72 -3.84 -7.68
C ALA A 66 -10.48 -5.13 -8.04
N CYS A 67 -10.82 -5.96 -7.05
CA CYS A 67 -11.67 -7.14 -7.24
C CYS A 67 -13.06 -6.78 -7.74
N LEU A 68 -13.69 -5.75 -7.15
CA LEU A 68 -15.00 -5.28 -7.60
C LEU A 68 -14.95 -4.81 -9.06
N LEU A 69 -13.93 -4.02 -9.43
CA LEU A 69 -13.73 -3.60 -10.82
C LEU A 69 -13.46 -4.77 -11.77
N ALA A 70 -12.75 -5.81 -11.32
CA ALA A 70 -12.38 -6.95 -12.17
C ALA A 70 -13.54 -7.93 -12.43
N PHE A 71 -14.37 -8.18 -11.41
CA PHE A 71 -15.33 -9.30 -11.38
C PHE A 71 -16.80 -8.88 -11.29
N THR A 72 -17.09 -7.61 -10.98
CA THR A 72 -18.47 -7.15 -10.82
C THR A 72 -18.83 -6.06 -11.81
N ARG A 73 -20.13 -5.95 -12.11
CA ARG A 73 -20.72 -4.89 -12.95
C ARG A 73 -21.19 -3.68 -12.15
N VAL A 74 -20.77 -3.58 -10.89
CA VAL A 74 -21.18 -2.50 -9.97
C VAL A 74 -20.82 -1.12 -10.53
N PHE A 75 -19.77 -1.05 -11.33
CA PHE A 75 -19.26 0.18 -11.91
C PHE A 75 -19.48 0.31 -13.43
N ASP A 76 -20.36 -0.46 -14.10
CA ASP A 76 -20.46 -0.46 -15.58
C ASP A 76 -20.53 0.94 -16.23
N SER A 77 -21.15 1.93 -15.58
CA SER A 77 -21.22 3.32 -16.06
C SER A 77 -20.08 4.23 -15.58
N MET A 78 -19.32 3.83 -14.55
CA MET A 78 -18.29 4.61 -13.88
C MET A 78 -16.93 3.89 -13.79
N GLU A 79 -16.75 2.74 -14.44
CA GLU A 79 -15.58 1.86 -14.32
C GLU A 79 -14.30 2.61 -14.67
N ALA A 80 -14.28 3.29 -15.82
CA ALA A 80 -13.14 4.08 -16.26
C ALA A 80 -12.86 5.27 -15.32
N ALA A 81 -13.90 5.89 -14.75
CA ALA A 81 -13.73 7.00 -13.81
C ALA A 81 -13.16 6.51 -12.46
N ALA A 82 -13.68 5.39 -11.94
CA ALA A 82 -13.21 4.75 -10.71
C ALA A 82 -11.77 4.25 -10.87
N ALA A 83 -11.45 3.58 -11.97
CA ALA A 83 -10.10 3.10 -12.26
C ALA A 83 -9.09 4.25 -12.36
N ARG A 84 -9.45 5.37 -13.02
CA ARG A 84 -8.61 6.58 -13.05
C ARG A 84 -8.43 7.21 -11.66
N PHE A 85 -9.49 7.23 -10.84
CA PHE A 85 -9.41 7.70 -9.46
C PHE A 85 -8.42 6.86 -8.64
N PHE A 86 -8.52 5.53 -8.70
CA PHE A 86 -7.59 4.64 -8.01
C PHE A 86 -6.16 4.73 -8.56
N ALA A 87 -6.00 4.95 -9.86
CA ALA A 87 -4.68 5.18 -10.45
C ALA A 87 -4.02 6.47 -9.94
N VAL A 88 -4.77 7.58 -9.87
CA VAL A 88 -4.29 8.84 -9.30
C VAL A 88 -3.98 8.66 -7.82
N TYR A 89 -4.86 7.98 -7.07
CA TYR A 89 -4.65 7.68 -5.65
C TYR A 89 -3.34 6.92 -5.40
N LEU A 90 -3.11 5.83 -6.15
CA LEU A 90 -1.87 5.04 -6.09
C LEU A 90 -0.65 5.86 -6.53
N GLY A 91 -0.79 6.70 -7.55
CA GLY A 91 0.27 7.61 -8.02
C GLY A 91 0.67 8.66 -6.96
N LEU A 92 -0.31 9.21 -6.25
CA LEU A 92 -0.08 10.12 -5.13
C LEU A 92 0.64 9.40 -3.98
N TRP A 93 0.19 8.19 -3.62
CA TRP A 93 0.87 7.36 -2.62
C TRP A 93 2.32 7.08 -3.00
N CYS A 94 2.58 6.69 -4.24
CA CYS A 94 3.93 6.48 -4.76
C CYS A 94 4.80 7.76 -4.62
N THR A 95 4.25 8.91 -4.99
CA THR A 95 4.94 10.20 -4.92
C THR A 95 5.27 10.58 -3.47
N VAL A 96 4.30 10.50 -2.56
CA VAL A 96 4.48 10.81 -1.14
C VAL A 96 5.50 9.85 -0.51
N TRP A 97 5.44 8.57 -0.84
CA TRP A 97 6.38 7.56 -0.34
C TRP A 97 7.83 7.85 -0.75
N LEU A 98 8.04 8.20 -2.02
CA LEU A 98 9.37 8.57 -2.53
C LEU A 98 9.89 9.87 -1.88
N ILE A 99 9.03 10.86 -1.67
CA ILE A 99 9.38 12.10 -0.94
C ILE A 99 9.79 11.75 0.49
N GLN A 100 9.03 10.89 1.17
CA GLN A 100 9.31 10.49 2.54
C GLN A 100 10.64 9.72 2.66
N LEU A 101 10.93 8.81 1.73
CA LEU A 101 12.23 8.13 1.66
C LEU A 101 13.40 9.11 1.44
N LYS A 102 13.20 10.13 0.61
CA LYS A 102 14.18 11.19 0.38
C LYS A 102 14.42 12.02 1.64
N MET A 103 13.36 12.41 2.33
CA MET A 103 13.44 13.17 3.59
C MET A 103 14.06 12.33 4.72
N ALA A 104 13.79 11.03 4.77
CA ALA A 104 14.37 10.11 5.74
C ALA A 104 15.85 9.78 5.46
N GLY A 105 16.43 10.28 4.37
CA GLY A 105 17.85 10.08 4.04
C GLY A 105 18.18 8.65 3.60
N ALA A 106 17.21 7.91 3.06
CA ALA A 106 17.45 6.56 2.56
C ALA A 106 18.59 6.56 1.51
N ARG A 107 19.51 5.61 1.60
CA ARG A 107 20.57 5.41 0.59
C ARG A 107 20.10 4.43 -0.49
N GLY A 108 20.65 4.51 -1.70
CA GLY A 108 20.10 3.83 -2.90
C GLY A 108 19.71 2.35 -2.74
N LYS A 109 20.45 1.54 -1.97
CA LYS A 109 20.07 0.13 -1.69
C LYS A 109 18.78 0.01 -0.88
N THR A 110 18.52 0.94 0.05
CA THR A 110 17.30 0.97 0.88
C THR A 110 16.06 1.33 0.06
N TYR A 111 16.18 2.11 -1.02
CA TYR A 111 15.08 2.42 -1.93
C TYR A 111 14.53 1.19 -2.65
N PHE A 112 15.43 0.29 -3.07
CA PHE A 112 15.04 -0.96 -3.72
C PHE A 112 14.55 -2.00 -2.71
N LEU A 113 15.11 -2.00 -1.50
CA LEU A 113 14.63 -2.87 -0.41
C LEU A 113 13.19 -2.52 -0.02
N LEU A 114 12.84 -1.24 -0.02
CA LEU A 114 11.49 -0.74 0.29
C LEU A 114 10.64 -0.59 -1.00
N GLY A 115 10.62 -1.63 -1.84
CA GLY A 115 10.01 -1.66 -3.18
C GLY A 115 8.49 -1.45 -3.27
N GLN A 116 7.83 -0.98 -2.21
CA GLN A 116 6.40 -0.69 -2.18
C GLN A 116 6.00 0.41 -3.20
N TRP A 117 6.89 1.35 -3.52
CA TRP A 117 6.65 2.35 -4.56
C TRP A 117 6.51 1.73 -5.97
N ILE A 118 7.21 0.63 -6.25
CA ILE A 118 7.10 -0.10 -7.53
C ILE A 118 5.72 -0.74 -7.64
N LEU A 119 5.24 -1.34 -6.54
CA LEU A 119 3.90 -1.92 -6.48
C LEU A 119 2.83 -0.87 -6.76
N PHE A 120 2.90 0.30 -6.10
CA PHE A 120 1.93 1.37 -6.31
C PHE A 120 1.94 1.88 -7.75
N LEU A 121 3.13 2.08 -8.33
CA LEU A 121 3.26 2.52 -9.72
C LEU A 121 2.72 1.47 -10.70
N LEU A 122 3.05 0.19 -10.49
CA LEU A 122 2.59 -0.91 -11.33
C LEU A 122 1.06 -1.05 -11.28
N CYS A 123 0.48 -1.03 -10.08
CA CYS A 123 -0.98 -1.07 -9.91
C CYS A 123 -1.65 0.16 -10.53
N ALA A 124 -1.06 1.36 -10.41
CA ALA A 124 -1.60 2.56 -11.06
C ALA A 124 -1.63 2.43 -12.60
N LEU A 125 -0.56 1.89 -13.19
CA LEU A 125 -0.50 1.65 -14.64
C LEU A 125 -1.49 0.58 -15.09
N LEU A 126 -1.66 -0.49 -14.32
CA LEU A 126 -2.67 -1.52 -14.57
C LEU A 126 -4.10 -0.95 -14.49
N MET A 127 -4.37 -0.07 -13.53
CA MET A 127 -5.66 0.61 -13.42
C MET A 127 -5.92 1.55 -14.60
N LEU A 128 -4.90 2.26 -15.09
CA LEU A 128 -5.04 3.09 -16.29
C LEU A 128 -5.27 2.23 -17.54
N TRP A 129 -4.52 1.14 -17.70
CA TRP A 129 -4.66 0.26 -18.85
C TRP A 129 -6.04 -0.40 -18.90
N GLY A 130 -6.56 -0.90 -17.77
CA GLY A 130 -7.93 -1.43 -17.75
C GLY A 130 -9.03 -0.39 -18.00
N ALA A 131 -8.72 0.90 -17.90
CA ALA A 131 -9.65 2.00 -18.14
C ALA A 131 -9.65 2.54 -19.58
N TYR A 132 -8.77 2.02 -20.45
CA TYR A 132 -8.69 2.30 -21.89
C TYR A 132 -9.30 1.14 -22.69
#